data_AF-A0A090SGF8-F1
#
_entry.id   AF-A0A090SGF8-F1
#
_cell.length_a   1.000
_cell.length_b   1.000
_cell.length_c   1.000
_cell.angle_alpha   90.00
_cell.angle_beta   90.00
_cell.angle_gamma   90.00
#
_symmetry.space_group_name_H-M   'P 1'
#
loop_
_entity.id
_entity.type
_entity.pdbx_description
1 polymer ?
#
loop_
_entity_poly.entity_id
_entity_poly.type
_entity_poly.pdbx_seq_one_letter_code
_entity_poly.pdbx_strand_id
1 'polypeptide(L)'
;MTEPNARLEKAWLNRVAEFAQQHGAFPHQANNNIELHHVAGRKAKHNKIHIGKWFVIPMMFDFHNPNSNHPLNVTHYRKRFTDRYGDQRTLWAQMATQILAEDGDLPFDAEVINAIADTRY
;
A
#
# COMPACT_ATOMS: atom_id res chain seq x y z
N MET A 1 -4.87 1.12 18.06
CA MET A 1 -5.99 1.46 17.14
C MET A 1 -6.78 0.23 16.68
N THR A 2 -8.11 0.33 16.57
CA THR A 2 -9.02 -0.73 16.10
C THR A 2 -9.06 -0.82 14.58
N GLU A 3 -9.48 -1.98 14.06
CA GLU A 3 -9.73 -2.21 12.63
C GLU A 3 -10.75 -1.17 12.09
N PRO A 4 -10.53 -0.56 10.91
CA PRO A 4 -11.50 0.35 10.34
C PRO A 4 -12.80 -0.38 10.01
N ASN A 5 -13.91 0.31 10.27
CA ASN A 5 -15.21 -0.09 9.74
C ASN A 5 -15.22 0.05 8.20
N ALA A 6 -16.23 -0.54 7.57
CA ALA A 6 -16.34 -0.56 6.11
C ALA A 6 -16.36 0.84 5.46
N ARG A 7 -16.90 1.85 6.15
CA ARG A 7 -16.93 3.24 5.65
C ARG A 7 -15.53 3.84 5.60
N LEU A 8 -14.75 3.69 6.69
CA LEU A 8 -13.38 4.18 6.77
C LEU A 8 -12.45 3.42 5.80
N GLU A 9 -12.60 2.10 5.72
CA GLU A 9 -11.85 1.27 4.75
C GLU A 9 -12.13 1.75 3.31
N LYS A 10 -13.40 1.94 2.95
CA LYS A 10 -13.76 2.44 1.62
C LYS A 10 -13.20 3.84 1.34
N ALA A 11 -13.28 4.75 2.31
CA ALA A 11 -12.73 6.09 2.15
C ALA A 11 -11.21 6.06 1.92
N TRP A 12 -10.48 5.24 2.68
CA TRP A 12 -9.04 5.07 2.49
C TRP A 12 -8.70 4.48 1.12
N LEU A 13 -9.39 3.42 0.70
CA LEU A 13 -9.16 2.81 -0.62
C LEU A 13 -9.45 3.80 -1.77
N ASN A 14 -10.50 4.61 -1.66
CA ASN A 14 -10.79 5.65 -2.64
C ASN A 14 -9.67 6.69 -2.69
N ARG A 15 -9.19 7.16 -1.54
CA ARG A 15 -8.10 8.15 -1.50
C ARG A 15 -6.79 7.62 -2.07
N VAL A 16 -6.47 6.34 -1.82
CA VAL A 16 -5.32 5.68 -2.45
C VAL A 16 -5.49 5.58 -3.96
N ALA A 17 -6.70 5.32 -4.46
CA ALA A 17 -6.97 5.34 -5.90
C ALA A 17 -6.84 6.74 -6.51
N GLU A 18 -7.31 7.78 -5.81
CA GLU A 18 -7.14 9.19 -6.22
C GLU A 18 -5.66 9.59 -6.27
N PHE A 19 -4.87 9.21 -5.25
CA PHE A 19 -3.42 9.38 -5.26
C PHE A 19 -2.81 8.74 -6.51
N ALA A 20 -3.23 7.52 -6.85
CA ALA A 20 -2.72 6.82 -8.02
C ALA A 20 -3.06 7.52 -9.34
N GLN A 21 -4.21 8.20 -9.43
CA GLN A 21 -4.58 9.00 -10.60
C GLN A 21 -3.73 10.27 -10.72
N GLN A 22 -3.33 10.87 -9.60
CA GLN A 22 -2.59 12.13 -9.54
C GLN A 22 -1.06 11.93 -9.70
N HIS A 23 -0.52 10.85 -9.12
CA HIS A 23 0.93 10.62 -9.00
C HIS A 23 1.40 9.32 -9.66
N GLY A 24 0.48 8.45 -10.08
CA GLY A 24 0.76 7.11 -10.60
C GLY A 24 0.83 6.04 -9.50
N ALA A 25 0.97 4.79 -9.95
CA ALA A 25 1.11 3.62 -9.08
C ALA A 25 2.57 3.16 -8.95
N PHE A 26 2.81 2.22 -8.04
CA PHE A 26 4.12 1.59 -7.85
C PHE A 26 4.25 0.26 -8.62
N PRO A 27 5.41 -0.02 -9.23
CA PRO A 27 6.43 0.95 -9.63
C PRO A 27 5.88 1.85 -10.75
N HIS A 28 6.38 3.08 -10.89
CA HIS A 28 5.89 3.98 -11.92
C HIS A 28 6.39 3.58 -13.33
N GLN A 29 5.45 3.35 -14.26
CA GLN A 29 5.69 3.04 -15.68
C GLN A 29 4.57 3.65 -16.57
N ALA A 30 4.86 3.88 -17.84
CA ALA A 30 3.88 4.42 -18.78
C ALA A 30 2.83 3.36 -19.13
N ASN A 31 1.55 3.70 -18.96
CA ASN A 31 0.36 2.90 -19.30
C ASN A 31 0.32 1.49 -18.70
N ASN A 32 -0.36 1.34 -17.57
CA ASN A 32 -0.82 0.04 -17.10
C ASN A 32 -2.04 0.19 -16.18
N ASN A 33 -2.86 -0.87 -16.11
CA ASN A 33 -3.96 -0.95 -15.15
C ASN A 33 -3.42 -0.89 -13.71
N ILE A 34 -4.14 -0.24 -12.81
CA ILE A 34 -3.77 -0.08 -11.40
C ILE A 34 -4.67 -0.96 -10.54
N GLU A 35 -4.08 -1.64 -9.56
CA GLU A 35 -4.77 -2.43 -8.54
C GLU A 35 -4.38 -1.94 -7.13
N LEU A 36 -5.29 -2.05 -6.16
CA LEU A 36 -5.00 -1.70 -4.77
C LEU A 36 -4.49 -2.91 -4.00
N HIS A 37 -3.20 -2.92 -3.71
CA HIS A 37 -2.52 -4.04 -3.05
C HIS A 37 -2.57 -3.89 -1.53
N HIS A 38 -3.17 -4.85 -0.84
CA HIS A 38 -3.07 -4.97 0.62
C HIS A 38 -1.80 -5.74 0.97
N VAL A 39 -0.75 -5.02 1.40
CA VAL A 39 0.63 -5.54 1.50
C VAL A 39 0.75 -6.75 2.44
N ALA A 40 0.06 -6.69 3.58
CA ALA A 40 0.05 -7.77 4.57
C ALA A 40 -1.23 -8.65 4.50
N GLY A 41 -2.14 -8.34 3.57
CA GLY A 41 -3.50 -8.89 3.54
C GLY A 41 -4.46 -8.16 4.50
N ARG A 42 -5.75 -8.16 4.15
CA ARG A 42 -6.79 -7.34 4.80
C ARG A 42 -6.95 -7.52 6.32
N LYS A 43 -6.69 -8.72 6.84
CA LYS A 43 -6.92 -9.05 8.27
C LYS A 43 -5.65 -8.94 9.13
N ALA A 44 -4.53 -8.51 8.56
CA ALA A 44 -3.25 -8.53 9.25
C ALA A 44 -3.22 -7.62 10.47
N LYS A 45 -2.55 -8.11 11.52
CA LYS A 45 -2.20 -7.36 12.71
C LYS A 45 -0.70 -7.45 12.94
N HIS A 46 -0.10 -6.37 13.43
CA HIS A 46 1.28 -6.33 13.91
C HIS A 46 1.31 -5.72 15.30
N ASN A 47 1.96 -6.37 16.26
CA ASN A 47 1.97 -5.93 17.67
C ASN A 47 0.57 -5.61 18.22
N LYS A 48 -0.42 -6.44 17.90
CA LYS A 48 -1.87 -6.28 18.22
C LYS A 48 -2.57 -5.10 17.54
N ILE A 49 -1.87 -4.26 16.78
CA ILE A 49 -2.44 -3.17 15.98
C ILE A 49 -2.93 -3.73 14.65
N HIS A 50 -4.15 -3.39 14.25
CA HIS A 50 -4.65 -3.75 12.92
C HIS A 50 -3.95 -2.90 11.86
N ILE A 51 -3.28 -3.55 10.92
CA ILE A 51 -2.56 -2.87 9.82
C ILE A 51 -3.13 -3.24 8.45
N GLY A 52 -3.85 -4.37 8.32
CA GLY A 52 -4.18 -4.96 7.04
C GLY A 52 -4.96 -4.06 6.09
N LYS A 53 -5.97 -3.35 6.60
CA LYS A 53 -6.79 -2.41 5.81
C LYS A 53 -6.15 -1.04 5.60
N TRP A 54 -5.11 -0.71 6.35
CA TRP A 54 -4.40 0.57 6.25
C TRP A 54 -3.16 0.46 5.35
N PHE A 55 -2.48 -0.69 5.39
CA PHE A 55 -1.27 -0.96 4.63
C PHE A 55 -1.61 -1.36 3.19
N VAL A 56 -2.07 -0.37 2.43
CA VAL A 56 -2.50 -0.50 1.04
C VAL A 56 -1.68 0.43 0.17
N ILE A 57 -1.17 -0.06 -0.95
CA ILE A 57 -0.47 0.74 -1.96
C ILE A 57 -1.09 0.52 -3.34
N PRO A 58 -1.12 1.56 -4.21
CA PRO A 58 -1.52 1.39 -5.60
C PRO A 58 -0.37 0.70 -6.34
N MET A 59 -0.67 -0.42 -6.97
CA MET A 59 0.31 -1.22 -7.69
C MET A 59 -0.08 -1.35 -9.16
N MET A 60 0.91 -1.37 -10.03
CA MET A 60 0.69 -1.72 -11.43
C MET A 60 0.31 -3.19 -11.55
N PHE A 61 -0.68 -3.48 -12.39
CA PHE A 61 -1.27 -4.80 -12.59
C PHE A 61 -0.21 -5.87 -12.86
N ASP A 62 0.73 -5.63 -13.78
CA ASP A 62 1.76 -6.63 -14.13
C ASP A 62 2.64 -7.00 -12.93
N PHE A 63 2.82 -6.09 -11.97
CA PHE A 63 3.65 -6.29 -10.80
C PHE A 63 2.88 -6.82 -9.60
N HIS A 64 1.56 -6.98 -9.68
CA HIS A 64 0.73 -7.39 -8.55
C HIS A 64 -0.22 -8.55 -8.86
N ASN A 65 -0.83 -8.59 -10.04
CA ASN A 65 -1.82 -9.59 -10.35
C ASN A 65 -1.22 -11.00 -10.26
N PRO A 66 -1.77 -11.93 -9.46
CA PRO A 66 -1.19 -13.28 -9.32
C PRO A 66 -1.14 -14.09 -10.62
N ASN A 67 -1.92 -13.72 -11.64
CA ASN A 67 -1.88 -14.37 -12.96
C ASN A 67 -0.86 -13.74 -13.91
N SER A 68 -0.22 -12.62 -13.54
CA SER A 68 0.89 -12.04 -14.30
C SER A 68 2.18 -12.84 -14.08
N ASN A 69 2.87 -13.14 -15.17
CA ASN A 69 4.17 -13.83 -15.17
C ASN A 69 5.37 -12.87 -15.08
N HIS A 70 5.14 -11.58 -14.81
CA HIS A 70 6.22 -10.61 -14.73
C HIS A 70 7.31 -11.04 -13.73
N PRO A 71 8.61 -10.97 -14.09
CA PRO A 71 9.71 -11.51 -13.25
C PRO A 71 9.91 -10.74 -11.93
N LEU A 72 9.29 -9.55 -11.84
CA LEU A 72 9.26 -8.70 -10.66
C LEU A 72 7.87 -8.61 -10.03
N ASN A 73 6.95 -9.54 -10.30
CA ASN A 73 5.65 -9.56 -9.63
C ASN A 73 5.84 -9.70 -8.10
N VAL A 74 5.31 -8.76 -7.32
CA VAL A 74 5.49 -8.68 -5.86
C VAL A 74 4.84 -9.85 -5.13
N THR A 75 3.78 -10.44 -5.69
CA THR A 75 3.07 -11.58 -5.07
C THR A 75 3.87 -12.88 -5.16
N HIS A 76 4.65 -13.06 -6.23
CA HIS A 76 5.47 -14.26 -6.46
C HIS A 76 6.93 -14.07 -6.07
N TYR A 77 7.47 -12.89 -6.34
CA TYR A 77 8.89 -12.59 -6.30
C TYR A 77 9.20 -11.35 -5.46
N ARG A 78 8.54 -11.21 -4.30
CA ARG A 78 8.68 -10.07 -3.39
C ARG A 78 10.13 -9.61 -3.20
N LYS A 79 11.06 -10.54 -2.96
CA LYS A 79 12.49 -10.19 -2.80
C LYS A 79 13.05 -9.47 -4.04
N ARG A 80 12.77 -9.97 -5.24
CA ARG A 80 13.25 -9.36 -6.49
C ARG A 80 12.61 -7.99 -6.72
N PHE A 81 11.33 -7.87 -6.41
CA PHE A 81 10.64 -6.58 -6.42
C PHE A 81 11.33 -5.59 -5.48
N THR A 82 11.55 -5.99 -4.22
CA THR A 82 12.20 -5.17 -3.20
C THR A 82 13.60 -4.75 -3.61
N ASP A 83 14.41 -5.70 -4.11
CA ASP A 83 15.78 -5.42 -4.55
C ASP A 83 15.81 -4.40 -5.73
N ARG A 84 14.72 -4.30 -6.52
CA ARG A 84 14.63 -3.41 -7.70
C ARG A 84 13.94 -2.06 -7.45
N TYR A 85 12.91 -2.03 -6.61
CA TYR A 85 12.02 -0.87 -6.42
C TYR A 85 11.95 -0.37 -4.98
N GLY A 86 12.57 -1.07 -4.03
CA GLY A 86 12.46 -0.78 -2.60
C GLY A 86 11.38 -1.60 -1.91
N ASP A 87 11.41 -1.58 -0.58
CA ASP A 87 10.47 -2.32 0.24
C ASP A 87 9.09 -1.65 0.29
N GLN A 88 8.05 -2.45 0.50
CA GLN A 88 6.67 -1.96 0.34
C GLN A 88 6.25 -1.03 1.48
N ARG A 89 6.86 -1.15 2.67
CA ARG A 89 6.66 -0.19 3.77
C ARG A 89 7.18 1.19 3.40
N THR A 90 8.31 1.30 2.69
CA THR A 90 8.87 2.58 2.24
C THR A 90 7.99 3.21 1.17
N LEU A 91 7.50 2.42 0.20
CA LEU A 91 6.56 2.90 -0.81
C LEU A 91 5.25 3.40 -0.17
N TRP A 92 4.73 2.66 0.81
CA TRP A 92 3.55 3.09 1.57
C TRP A 92 3.80 4.37 2.37
N ALA A 93 4.97 4.48 3.03
CA ALA A 93 5.31 5.68 3.80
C ALA A 93 5.43 6.91 2.91
N GLN A 94 6.06 6.79 1.73
CA GLN A 94 6.14 7.88 0.74
C GLN A 94 4.74 8.34 0.31
N MET A 95 3.85 7.40 -0.01
CA MET A 95 2.47 7.71 -0.37
C MET A 95 1.72 8.37 0.80
N ALA A 96 1.80 7.81 2.01
CA ALA A 96 1.10 8.33 3.17
C ALA A 96 1.59 9.73 3.56
N THR A 97 2.90 10.01 3.44
CA THR A 97 3.46 11.35 3.64
C THR A 97 2.95 12.35 2.59
N GLN A 98 2.85 11.95 1.33
CA GLN A 98 2.30 12.82 0.28
C GLN A 98 0.82 13.12 0.53
N ILE A 99 0.01 12.11 0.84
CA ILE A 99 -1.42 12.29 1.19
C ILE A 99 -1.57 13.19 2.41
N LEU A 100 -0.76 13.00 3.46
CA LEU A 100 -0.77 13.86 4.64
C LEU A 100 -0.45 15.32 4.30
N ALA A 101 0.50 15.55 3.39
CA ALA A 101 0.86 16.90 2.96
C ALA A 101 -0.25 17.59 2.14
N GLU A 102 -1.04 16.82 1.40
CA GLU A 102 -2.15 17.31 0.57
C GLU A 102 -3.44 17.53 1.36
N ASP A 103 -3.78 16.58 2.22
CA ASP A 103 -5.07 16.54 2.93
C ASP A 103 -4.97 17.20 4.31
N GLY A 104 -3.77 17.28 4.89
CA GLY A 104 -3.52 17.78 6.24
C GLY A 104 -3.74 16.77 7.35
N ASP A 105 -4.33 15.60 7.05
CA ASP A 105 -4.51 14.49 7.99
C ASP A 105 -4.41 13.10 7.33
N LEU A 106 -4.45 12.06 8.16
CA LEU A 106 -4.58 10.66 7.76
C LEU A 106 -5.70 10.02 8.57
N PRO A 107 -6.44 9.04 8.02
CA PRO A 107 -7.57 8.40 8.71
C PRO A 107 -7.14 7.39 9.80
N PHE A 108 -5.86 7.38 10.17
CA PHE A 108 -5.25 6.49 11.16
C PHE A 108 -4.17 7.21 11.96
N ASP A 109 -3.97 6.75 13.20
CA ASP A 109 -3.05 7.37 14.14
C ASP A 109 -1.59 6.94 13.91
N ALA A 110 -0.66 7.64 14.57
CA ALA A 110 0.77 7.32 14.57
C ALA A 110 1.08 5.88 15.00
N GLU A 111 0.23 5.23 15.80
CA GLU A 111 0.37 3.81 16.15
C GLU A 111 0.35 2.89 14.92
N VAL A 112 -0.52 3.18 13.94
CA VAL A 112 -0.61 2.38 12.70
C VAL A 112 0.63 2.61 11.84
N ILE A 113 1.09 3.86 11.74
CA ILE A 113 2.32 4.23 11.02
C ILE A 113 3.51 3.47 11.61
N ASN A 114 3.69 3.54 12.93
CA ASN A 114 4.77 2.86 13.64
C ASN A 114 4.66 1.34 13.50
N ALA A 115 3.45 0.78 13.60
CA ALA A 115 3.23 -0.64 13.42
C ALA A 115 3.58 -1.12 12.01
N ILE A 116 3.29 -0.33 10.96
CA ILE A 116 3.67 -0.66 9.58
C ILE A 116 5.18 -0.52 9.37
N ALA A 117 5.80 0.54 9.92
CA ALA A 117 7.25 0.77 9.83
C ALA A 117 8.07 -0.36 10.47
N ASP A 118 7.57 -0.96 11.55
CA ASP A 118 8.20 -2.09 12.26
C ASP A 118 8.03 -3.44 11.54
N THR A 119 7.32 -3.48 10.40
CA THR A 119 7.16 -4.72 9.63
C THR A 119 8.35 -5.01 8.69
N ARG A 120 8.36 -6.22 8.15
CA ARG A 120 9.38 -6.75 7.21
C ARG A 120 8.99 -6.66 5.72
N TYR A 121 8.01 -5.84 5.35
CA TYR A 121 7.40 -5.83 4.00
C TYR A 121 8.05 -4.84 3.05
#